data_AF-A0A1E2WST4-F1
#
_entry.id   AF-A0A1E2WST4-F1
#
_cell.length_a   1.000
_cell.length_b   1.000
_cell.length_c   1.000
_cell.angle_alpha   90.00
_cell.angle_beta   90.00
_cell.angle_gamma   90.00
#
_symmetry.space_group_name_H-M   'P 1'
#
loop_
_entity.id
_entity.type
_entity.pdbx_description
1 polymer ?
#
loop_
_entity_poly.entity_id
_entity_poly.type
_entity_poly.pdbx_seq_one_letter_code
_entity_poly.pdbx_strand_id
1 'polypeptide(L)'
;MLLVENSVSGVGVKADHEGESPAVPVTNAEKWSHEAIVARSNARAERMQKLKVVANSGENPGFDFLQECWSDDLAVVIVIKKLLVKFPQWGIAIVDGALVKCDE
;
A
#
# COMPACT_ATOMS: atom_id res chain seq x y z
N MET A 1 24.31 -29.65 2.74
CA MET A 1 23.16 -29.11 3.50
C MET A 1 21.93 -29.32 2.64
N LEU A 2 21.02 -30.16 3.11
CA LEU A 2 19.78 -30.61 2.46
C LEU A 2 18.75 -29.48 2.35
N LEU A 3 17.95 -29.48 1.27
CA LEU A 3 16.47 -29.36 1.22
C LEU A 3 16.06 -29.10 -0.24
N VAL A 4 15.86 -30.17 -1.01
CA VAL A 4 14.56 -30.83 -1.29
C VAL A 4 13.90 -30.24 -2.53
N GLU A 5 13.94 -31.03 -3.59
CA GLU A 5 13.23 -30.82 -4.86
C GLU A 5 11.73 -30.95 -4.60
N ASN A 6 10.97 -29.87 -4.77
CA ASN A 6 9.51 -29.93 -4.74
C ASN A 6 9.01 -30.43 -6.10
N SER A 7 8.89 -31.75 -6.23
CA SER A 7 8.17 -32.39 -7.32
C SER A 7 6.67 -32.12 -7.19
N VAL A 8 6.12 -31.22 -8.02
CA VAL A 8 4.67 -31.10 -8.19
C VAL A 8 4.24 -31.84 -9.46
N SER A 9 3.62 -32.99 -9.26
CA SER A 9 3.03 -33.81 -10.32
C SER A 9 1.72 -33.17 -10.79
N GLY A 10 1.79 -32.42 -11.89
CA GLY A 10 0.61 -31.89 -12.58
C GLY A 10 0.12 -32.89 -13.62
N VAL A 11 -0.78 -33.78 -13.20
CA VAL A 11 -1.53 -34.68 -14.09
C VAL A 11 -2.28 -33.86 -15.15
N GLY A 12 -2.17 -34.28 -16.41
CA GLY A 12 -2.80 -33.59 -17.53
C GLY A 12 -4.32 -33.60 -17.46
N VAL A 13 -4.94 -32.46 -17.77
CA VAL A 13 -6.34 -32.40 -18.19
C VAL A 13 -6.42 -31.45 -19.39
N LYS A 14 -6.64 -32.05 -20.55
CA LYS A 14 -7.03 -31.40 -21.80
C LYS A 14 -8.46 -30.89 -21.64
N ALA A 15 -8.68 -29.59 -21.84
CA ALA A 15 -9.99 -29.04 -22.18
C ALA A 15 -9.76 -27.85 -23.11
N ASP A 16 -10.11 -28.05 -24.39
CA ASP A 16 -10.20 -27.03 -25.41
C ASP A 16 -11.29 -26.02 -24.99
N HIS A 17 -10.94 -24.74 -24.81
CA HIS A 17 -11.92 -23.64 -24.79
C HIS A 17 -11.37 -22.47 -25.60
N GLU A 18 -11.84 -22.37 -26.84
CA GLU A 18 -11.81 -21.16 -27.65
C GLU A 18 -12.55 -20.02 -26.94
N GLY A 19 -12.03 -18.81 -27.09
CA GLY A 19 -12.88 -17.66 -27.38
C GLY A 19 -13.12 -16.68 -26.23
N GLU A 20 -12.15 -15.76 -26.10
CA GLU A 20 -12.39 -14.33 -25.86
C GLU A 20 -12.75 -13.86 -24.43
N SER A 21 -11.74 -13.32 -23.76
CA SER A 21 -11.90 -12.21 -22.82
C SER A 21 -10.70 -11.27 -22.98
N PRO A 22 -10.83 -10.11 -23.67
CA PRO A 22 -9.73 -9.18 -23.80
C PRO A 22 -9.66 -8.30 -22.55
N ALA A 23 -9.24 -8.88 -21.43
CA ALA A 23 -8.58 -8.10 -20.40
C ALA A 23 -7.07 -8.27 -20.64
N VAL A 24 -6.48 -7.27 -21.32
CA VAL A 24 -5.03 -7.20 -21.56
C VAL A 24 -4.34 -7.53 -20.24
N PRO A 25 -3.50 -8.57 -20.14
CA PRO A 25 -2.70 -8.78 -18.96
C PRO A 25 -1.78 -7.57 -18.89
N VAL A 26 -2.01 -6.64 -17.96
CA VAL A 26 -1.02 -5.60 -17.66
C VAL A 26 0.23 -6.35 -17.28
N THR A 27 1.20 -6.39 -18.19
CA THR A 27 2.37 -7.22 -18.02
C THR A 27 3.09 -6.69 -16.77
N ASN A 28 3.41 -7.57 -15.83
CA ASN A 28 4.12 -7.19 -14.59
C ASN A 28 5.38 -6.35 -14.87
N ALA A 29 5.92 -6.42 -16.09
CA ALA A 29 6.99 -5.57 -16.60
C ALA A 29 6.72 -4.06 -16.45
N GLU A 30 5.51 -3.57 -16.74
CA GLU A 30 5.17 -2.14 -16.57
C GLU A 30 5.08 -1.76 -15.09
N LYS A 31 4.55 -2.65 -14.24
CA LYS A 31 4.40 -2.44 -12.79
C LYS A 31 5.75 -2.33 -12.06
N TRP A 32 6.78 -2.99 -12.59
CA TRP A 32 8.15 -3.00 -12.08
C TRP A 32 9.13 -2.30 -13.02
N SER A 33 8.63 -1.48 -13.95
CA SER A 33 9.49 -0.65 -14.78
C SER A 33 10.30 0.31 -13.91
N HIS A 34 11.51 0.64 -14.34
CA HIS A 34 12.39 1.56 -13.62
C HIS A 34 11.69 2.89 -13.31
N GLU A 35 10.92 3.42 -14.26
CA GLU A 35 10.11 4.63 -14.07
C GLU A 35 9.00 4.46 -13.02
N ALA A 36 8.27 3.35 -13.05
CA ALA A 36 7.22 3.06 -12.07
C ALA A 36 7.80 2.89 -10.64
N ILE A 37 8.99 2.30 -10.53
CA ILE A 37 9.72 2.17 -9.26
C ILE A 37 10.18 3.54 -8.76
N VAL A 38 10.79 4.36 -9.64
CA VAL A 38 11.24 5.71 -9.31
C VAL A 38 10.06 6.59 -8.88
N ALA A 39 8.96 6.58 -9.63
CA ALA A 39 7.76 7.34 -9.32
C ALA A 39 7.19 6.96 -7.93
N ARG A 40 7.08 5.65 -7.64
CA ARG A 40 6.65 5.17 -6.32
C ARG A 40 7.60 5.58 -5.19
N SER A 41 8.92 5.50 -5.44
CA SER A 41 9.93 5.89 -4.46
C SER A 41 9.88 7.39 -4.14
N ASN A 42 9.72 8.24 -5.16
CA ASN A 42 9.61 9.69 -4.99
C ASN A 42 8.34 10.06 -4.22
N ALA A 43 7.18 9.50 -4.61
CA ALA A 43 5.92 9.75 -3.92
C ALA A 43 5.98 9.33 -2.43
N ARG A 44 6.62 8.19 -2.12
CA ARG A 44 6.89 7.77 -0.73
C ARG A 44 7.74 8.79 0.02
N ALA A 45 8.80 9.30 -0.59
CA ALA A 45 9.68 10.28 0.03
C ALA A 45 8.94 11.59 0.34
N GLU A 46 8.13 12.09 -0.60
CA GLU A 46 7.30 13.29 -0.44
C GLU A 46 6.28 13.14 0.70
N ARG A 47 5.53 12.03 0.73
CA ARG A 47 4.55 11.74 1.79
C ARG A 47 5.23 11.67 3.16
N MET A 48 6.38 10.99 3.24
CA MET A 48 7.16 10.91 4.49
C MET A 48 7.67 12.29 4.94
N GLN A 49 8.13 13.14 4.03
CA GLN A 49 8.54 14.51 4.35
C GLN A 49 7.37 15.32 4.89
N LYS A 50 6.20 15.27 4.23
CA LYS A 50 4.99 15.93 4.72
C LYS A 50 4.67 15.43 6.12
N LEU A 51 4.57 14.12 6.35
CA LEU A 51 4.33 13.50 7.67
C LEU A 51 5.31 13.98 8.76
N LYS A 52 6.59 14.19 8.43
CA LYS A 52 7.57 14.77 9.37
C LYS A 52 7.26 16.23 9.71
N VAL A 53 6.86 17.04 8.74
CA VAL A 53 6.42 18.43 8.99
C VAL A 53 5.23 18.43 9.95
N VAL A 54 4.23 17.59 9.69
CA VAL A 54 3.07 17.44 10.56
C VAL A 54 3.44 17.00 11.97
N ALA A 55 4.38 16.05 12.09
CA ALA A 55 4.86 15.56 13.37
C ALA A 55 5.47 16.65 14.26
N ASN A 56 6.06 17.67 13.61
CA ASN A 56 6.70 18.81 14.24
C ASN A 56 5.70 19.95 14.52
N SER A 57 4.77 20.22 13.61
CA SER A 57 3.79 21.31 13.76
C SER A 57 2.57 20.93 14.60
N GLY A 58 2.17 19.66 14.60
CA GLY A 58 0.92 19.19 15.19
C GLY A 58 -0.34 19.59 14.42
N GLU A 59 -0.20 20.25 13.27
CA GLU A 59 -1.30 20.61 12.39
C GLU A 59 -1.97 19.36 11.83
N ASN A 60 -3.31 19.30 11.73
CA ASN A 60 -3.95 18.12 11.16
C ASN A 60 -3.75 18.11 9.63
N PRO A 61 -3.15 17.06 9.04
CA PRO A 61 -2.86 17.03 7.61
C PRO A 61 -4.09 16.68 6.75
N GLY A 62 -5.22 16.39 7.39
CA GLY A 62 -6.47 15.98 6.75
C GLY A 62 -6.59 14.47 6.62
N PHE A 63 -7.83 13.98 6.74
CA PHE A 63 -8.15 12.55 6.63
C PHE A 63 -7.81 11.99 5.24
N ASP A 64 -8.17 12.69 4.17
CA ASP A 64 -7.98 12.21 2.79
C ASP A 64 -6.49 11.97 2.49
N PHE A 65 -5.62 12.85 2.98
CA PHE A 65 -4.18 12.67 2.86
C PHE A 65 -3.68 11.44 3.62
N LEU A 66 -4.15 11.23 4.86
CA LEU A 66 -3.76 10.06 5.63
C LEU A 66 -4.27 8.76 4.99
N GLN A 67 -5.48 8.78 4.41
CA GLN A 67 -6.06 7.66 3.68
C GLN A 67 -5.29 7.34 2.40
N GLU A 68 -4.89 8.35 1.63
CA GLU A 68 -4.03 8.17 0.46
C GLU A 68 -2.70 7.50 0.84
N CYS A 69 -2.10 7.96 1.94
CA CYS A 69 -0.84 7.42 2.46
C CYS A 69 -0.97 6.01 3.07
N TRP A 70 -2.18 5.59 3.46
CA TRP A 70 -2.41 4.33 4.19
C TRP A 70 -2.17 3.08 3.33
N SER A 71 -2.27 3.21 2.00
CA SER A 71 -2.14 2.08 1.06
C SER A 71 -0.74 1.91 0.44
N ASP A 72 0.21 2.81 0.74
CA ASP A 72 1.51 2.85 0.06
C ASP A 72 2.54 1.83 0.58
N ASP A 73 2.97 2.01 1.83
CA ASP A 73 4.12 1.32 2.41
C ASP A 73 3.94 1.21 3.93
N LEU A 74 4.33 0.06 4.49
CA LEU A 74 4.30 -0.20 5.93
C LEU A 74 5.00 0.88 6.76
N ALA A 75 6.10 1.47 6.27
CA ALA A 75 6.81 2.55 6.94
C ALA A 75 5.95 3.82 7.08
N VAL A 76 5.17 4.17 6.05
CA VAL A 76 4.27 5.32 6.07
C VAL A 76 3.12 5.04 7.03
N VAL A 77 2.53 3.84 6.97
CA VAL A 77 1.47 3.38 7.89
C VAL A 77 1.93 3.43 9.35
N ILE A 78 3.16 3.01 9.65
CA ILE A 78 3.73 3.07 11.02
C ILE A 78 3.83 4.51 11.51
N VAL A 79 4.25 5.45 10.66
CA VAL A 79 4.33 6.86 11.05
C VAL A 79 2.94 7.44 11.32
N ILE A 80 1.95 7.15 10.46
CA ILE A 80 0.56 7.57 10.66
C ILE A 80 0.03 7.03 12.00
N LYS A 81 0.22 5.74 12.29
CA LYS A 81 -0.16 5.13 13.58
C LYS A 81 0.42 5.90 14.77
N LYS A 82 1.72 6.25 14.72
CA LYS A 82 2.39 7.00 15.79
C LYS A 82 1.83 8.42 15.93
N LEU A 83 1.48 9.07 14.82
CA LEU A 83 0.90 10.41 14.83
C LEU A 83 -0.49 10.42 15.44
N LEU A 84 -1.36 9.46 15.09
CA LEU A 84 -2.72 9.39 15.65
C LEU A 84 -2.71 9.15 17.17
N VAL A 85 -1.75 8.37 17.68
CA VAL A 85 -1.54 8.23 19.13
C VAL A 85 -1.05 9.53 19.76
N LYS A 86 -0.18 10.28 19.06
CA LYS A 86 0.37 11.55 19.55
C LYS A 86 -0.66 12.69 19.51
N PHE A 87 -1.57 12.67 18.55
CA PHE A 87 -2.52 13.75 18.28
C PHE A 87 -3.97 13.23 18.24
N PRO A 88 -4.49 12.73 19.38
CA PRO A 88 -5.85 12.17 19.43
C PRO A 88 -6.92 13.21 19.09
N GLN A 89 -6.64 14.51 19.27
CA GLN A 89 -7.55 15.60 18.94
C GLN A 89 -7.84 15.74 17.43
N TRP A 90 -7.13 15.01 16.57
CA TRP A 90 -7.43 15.01 15.13
C TRP A 90 -8.73 14.28 14.79
N GLY A 91 -9.33 13.54 15.73
CA GLY A 91 -10.61 12.86 15.51
C GLY A 91 -10.53 11.77 14.46
N ILE A 92 -9.39 11.08 14.37
CA ILE A 92 -9.17 9.99 13.42
C ILE A 92 -8.71 8.76 14.20
N ALA A 93 -9.42 7.64 14.02
CA ALA A 93 -9.09 6.37 14.63
C ALA A 93 -8.74 5.31 13.59
N ILE A 94 -8.14 4.22 14.05
CA ILE A 94 -7.90 3.03 13.24
C ILE A 94 -8.83 1.94 13.75
N VAL A 95 -9.77 1.52 12.90
CA VAL A 95 -10.75 0.46 13.19
C VAL A 95 -10.61 -0.61 12.11
N ASP A 96 -10.41 -1.87 12.54
CA ASP A 96 -10.23 -3.02 11.64
C ASP A 96 -9.17 -2.83 10.55
N GLY A 97 -8.11 -2.09 10.86
CA GLY A 97 -7.03 -1.81 9.92
C GLY A 97 -7.34 -0.73 8.88
N ALA A 98 -8.45 -0.01 9.01
CA ALA A 98 -8.82 1.15 8.19
C ALA A 98 -8.81 2.44 9.01
N LEU A 99 -8.58 3.57 8.35
CA LEU A 99 -8.75 4.89 8.95
C LEU A 99 -10.22 5.29 8.93
N VAL A 100 -10.72 5.78 10.06
CA VAL A 100 -12.09 6.31 10.21
C VAL A 100 -12.05 7.68 10.88
N LYS A 101 -12.94 8.59 10.47
CA LYS A 101 -13.21 9.81 11.23
C LYS A 101 -14.10 9.45 12.41
N CYS A 102 -13.75 9.96 13.58
CA CYS A 102 -14.62 9.95 14.74
C CYS A 102 -15.41 11.26 14.69
N ASP A 103 -16.68 11.18 14.31
CA ASP A 103 -17.63 12.25 14.60
C ASP A 103 -17.93 12.22 16.11
N GLU A 104 -18.05 13.41 16.72
CA GLU A 104 -18.38 13.57 18.15
C GLU A 104 -19.79 13.04 18.50
#